data_AF-A0A2D8P6E3-F1
#
_entry.id   AF-A0A2D8P6E3-F1
#
_cell.length_a   1.000
_cell.length_b   1.000
_cell.length_c   1.000
_cell.angle_alpha   90.00
_cell.angle_beta   90.00
_cell.angle_gamma   90.00
#
_symmetry.space_group_name_H-M   'P 1'
#
loop_
_entity.id
_entity.type
_entity.pdbx_description
1 polymer ?
#
loop_
_entity_poly.entity_id
_entity_poly.type
_entity_poly.pdbx_seq_one_letter_code
_entity_poly.pdbx_strand_id
1 'polypeptide(L)'
;MANIADFGELSAGETALLTGLASGDTIVLDPDTGNEVRAALLRQVLLNDLDDLSEAVAGARVHEKGVRLAGARITGRLDLEGCRAPRDIALIDCDFEAAPVLRSAVIDNLFLMMSRIPGVEADRLELRGGLFLRDAVTSGPMIFLGATVGGNVDCSGAHLSGGDGKVALSLEGARIGGILFLRHGRIDGELHLEDAEVSSLCDAPDTWPASGNLFLNRFRYGSLTGAGLSSKERIAWLDRQDTGKDGADFWPQPWESCARVLRDMGYRDEARRVLIAKEKRHRAARRRRLVREGRIPGAAFAALGDTILAVTVRYGRVPLLAVVWLLAMWGAGTVIFSETYARDAFKPNNAFVLRSPEWAGCAPGVSLAGGAALNTGESQLACYLDQPSAASYPIFHAGMYALDTLLPIVALEMQGYWIPDESAPSPWGRFGRAYLWLHIVLGWAFSVLAVAGYSGLIKSD
;
A
#
# COMPACT_ATOMS: atom_id res chain seq x y z
N MET A 1 36.51 9.26 -36.94
CA MET A 1 35.35 9.73 -37.71
C MET A 1 35.33 8.90 -38.97
N ALA A 2 34.21 8.25 -39.27
CA ALA A 2 34.08 7.48 -40.51
C ALA A 2 33.71 8.46 -41.63
N ASN A 3 34.40 8.44 -42.75
CA ASN A 3 34.04 9.24 -43.92
C ASN A 3 32.85 8.57 -44.64
N ILE A 4 32.03 9.29 -45.42
CA ILE A 4 30.99 8.65 -46.25
C ILE A 4 31.59 7.60 -47.19
N ALA A 5 32.86 7.78 -47.58
CA ALA A 5 33.62 6.80 -48.36
C ALA A 5 33.79 5.45 -47.63
N ASP A 6 33.76 5.46 -46.29
CA ASP A 6 33.81 4.24 -45.45
C ASP A 6 32.47 3.49 -45.46
N PHE A 7 31.38 4.14 -45.89
CA PHE A 7 30.05 3.55 -46.05
C PHE A 7 29.80 3.01 -47.45
N GLY A 8 30.69 3.21 -48.43
CA GLY A 8 30.45 2.71 -49.80
C GLY A 8 29.17 3.28 -50.42
N GLU A 9 28.43 2.46 -51.17
CA GLU A 9 27.15 2.89 -51.76
C GLU A 9 26.07 3.10 -50.68
N LEU A 10 25.37 4.24 -50.76
CA LEU A 10 24.25 4.55 -49.89
C LEU A 10 23.01 3.76 -50.32
N SER A 11 22.26 3.25 -49.35
CA SER A 11 20.97 2.63 -49.65
C SER A 11 19.94 3.69 -50.12
N ALA A 12 18.82 3.22 -50.68
CA ALA A 12 17.69 4.10 -51.00
C ALA A 12 17.16 4.82 -49.74
N GLY A 13 17.05 4.11 -48.61
CA GLY A 13 16.61 4.66 -47.34
C GLY A 13 17.57 5.70 -46.77
N GLU A 14 18.87 5.48 -46.90
CA GLU A 14 19.90 6.44 -46.47
C GLU A 14 19.90 7.71 -47.34
N THR A 15 19.70 7.56 -48.64
CA THR A 15 19.56 8.69 -49.57
C THR A 15 18.31 9.52 -49.25
N ALA A 16 17.18 8.85 -48.98
CA ALA A 16 15.95 9.51 -48.56
C ALA A 16 16.11 10.23 -47.20
N LEU A 17 16.82 9.60 -46.25
CA LEU A 17 17.15 10.22 -44.97
C LEU A 17 17.94 11.52 -45.17
N LEU A 18 19.04 11.48 -45.92
CA LEU A 18 19.93 12.62 -46.13
C LEU A 18 19.25 13.77 -46.89
N THR A 19 18.43 13.47 -47.90
CA THR A 19 17.68 14.48 -48.66
C THR A 19 16.57 15.13 -47.85
N GLY A 20 15.98 14.41 -46.88
CA GLY A 20 14.89 14.88 -46.04
C GLY A 20 15.31 15.68 -44.80
N LEU A 21 16.58 15.69 -44.40
CA LEU A 21 17.06 16.25 -43.12
C LEU A 21 16.67 17.71 -42.87
N ALA A 22 16.66 18.52 -43.93
CA ALA A 22 16.40 19.95 -43.84
C ALA A 22 14.91 20.31 -43.76
N SER A 23 13.99 19.36 -44.04
CA SER A 23 12.55 19.63 -44.07
C SER A 23 11.93 19.71 -42.66
N GLY A 24 12.47 18.93 -41.71
CA GLY A 24 11.88 18.77 -40.38
C GLY A 24 10.57 17.99 -40.35
N ASP A 25 10.10 17.51 -41.51
CA ASP A 25 8.97 16.60 -41.63
C ASP A 25 9.42 15.17 -41.36
N THR A 26 8.45 14.28 -41.10
CA THR A 26 8.74 12.86 -40.94
C THR A 26 9.10 12.25 -42.29
N ILE A 27 10.31 11.72 -42.38
CA ILE A 27 10.81 11.00 -43.56
C ILE A 27 10.25 9.58 -43.49
N VAL A 28 9.29 9.26 -44.36
CA VAL A 28 8.65 7.94 -44.40
C VAL A 28 9.36 7.08 -45.44
N LEU A 29 9.91 5.95 -45.00
CA LEU A 29 10.54 4.96 -45.87
C LEU A 29 9.58 3.83 -46.17
N ASP A 30 9.51 3.45 -47.45
CA ASP A 30 8.71 2.34 -47.93
C ASP A 30 9.59 1.07 -48.04
N PRO A 31 9.24 -0.03 -47.34
CA PRO A 31 9.94 -1.31 -47.44
C PRO A 31 10.11 -1.81 -48.88
N ASP A 32 9.15 -1.56 -49.77
CA ASP A 32 9.18 -2.04 -51.16
C ASP A 32 10.23 -1.31 -52.01
N THR A 33 10.56 -0.07 -51.64
CA THR A 33 11.56 0.77 -52.33
C THR A 33 12.96 0.71 -51.70
N GLY A 34 13.08 0.01 -50.57
CA GLY A 34 14.30 -0.07 -49.76
C GLY A 34 14.28 0.90 -48.58
N ASN A 35 14.12 0.35 -47.39
CA ASN A 35 14.01 1.10 -46.13
C ASN A 35 15.22 0.91 -45.19
N GLU A 36 16.31 0.32 -45.68
CA GLU A 36 17.50 0.06 -44.87
C GLU A 36 18.22 1.37 -44.55
N VAL A 37 18.58 1.57 -43.28
CA VAL A 37 19.42 2.69 -42.82
C VAL A 37 20.46 2.15 -41.86
N ARG A 38 21.75 2.28 -42.18
CA ARG A 38 22.80 1.81 -41.27
C ARG A 38 22.86 2.68 -40.03
N ALA A 39 22.94 2.04 -38.88
CA ALA A 39 23.03 2.68 -37.58
C ALA A 39 24.24 3.61 -37.46
N ALA A 40 25.35 3.28 -38.12
CA ALA A 40 26.55 4.11 -38.14
C ALA A 40 26.36 5.42 -38.93
N LEU A 41 25.59 5.41 -40.03
CA LEU A 41 25.23 6.64 -40.75
C LEU A 41 24.23 7.45 -39.92
N LEU A 42 23.21 6.80 -39.38
CA LEU A 42 22.22 7.44 -38.52
C LEU A 42 22.89 8.13 -37.31
N ARG A 43 23.91 7.50 -36.70
CA ARG A 43 24.72 8.12 -35.65
C ARG A 43 25.34 9.43 -36.12
N GLN A 44 25.99 9.45 -37.28
CA GLN A 44 26.62 10.68 -37.80
C GLN A 44 25.60 11.79 -38.03
N VAL A 45 24.46 11.44 -38.62
CA VAL A 45 23.34 12.36 -38.82
C VAL A 45 22.88 12.94 -37.49
N LEU A 46 22.66 12.10 -36.47
CA LEU A 46 22.20 12.53 -35.15
C LEU A 46 23.19 13.45 -34.42
N LEU A 47 24.49 13.23 -34.62
CA LEU A 47 25.54 14.07 -34.05
C LEU A 47 25.80 15.34 -34.87
N ASN A 48 25.09 15.51 -36.01
CA ASN A 48 25.33 16.58 -36.97
C ASN A 48 26.81 16.62 -37.42
N ASP A 49 27.44 15.45 -37.48
CA ASP A 49 28.80 15.24 -37.98
C ASP A 49 28.70 14.89 -39.47
N LEU A 50 28.30 15.90 -40.26
CA LEU A 50 28.00 15.77 -41.69
C LEU A 50 29.11 16.33 -42.59
N ASP A 51 30.18 16.88 -42.01
CA ASP A 51 31.24 17.59 -42.74
C ASP A 51 32.00 16.66 -43.70
N ASP A 52 32.01 15.35 -43.42
CA ASP A 52 32.62 14.29 -44.24
C ASP A 52 31.61 13.57 -45.17
N LEU A 53 30.35 14.01 -45.23
CA LEU A 53 29.26 13.33 -45.95
C LEU A 53 29.08 13.78 -47.42
N SER A 54 30.08 13.58 -48.29
CA SER A 54 30.08 13.85 -49.75
C SER A 54 29.75 15.30 -50.20
N GLU A 55 30.29 15.70 -51.36
CA GLU A 55 29.93 16.97 -52.02
C GLU A 55 28.43 17.07 -52.38
N ALA A 56 27.71 15.94 -52.51
CA ALA A 56 26.28 15.91 -52.88
C ALA A 56 25.33 16.30 -51.73
N VAL A 57 25.80 16.24 -50.48
CA VAL A 57 25.04 16.59 -49.27
C VAL A 57 25.72 17.75 -48.52
N ALA A 58 26.77 18.33 -49.09
CA ALA A 58 27.50 19.48 -48.57
C ALA A 58 26.55 20.67 -48.36
N GLY A 59 26.19 20.92 -47.09
CA GLY A 59 25.26 21.98 -46.68
C GLY A 59 23.92 21.49 -46.12
N ALA A 60 23.63 20.19 -46.17
CA ALA A 60 22.51 19.62 -45.43
C ALA A 60 22.76 19.81 -43.93
N ARG A 61 21.81 20.44 -43.26
CA ARG A 61 21.80 20.56 -41.80
C ARG A 61 20.61 19.80 -41.28
N VAL A 62 20.80 19.11 -40.16
CA VAL A 62 19.66 18.57 -39.42
C VAL A 62 18.79 19.75 -39.00
N HIS A 63 17.52 19.73 -39.42
CA HIS A 63 16.54 20.73 -38.99
C HIS A 63 16.52 20.84 -37.46
N GLU A 64 16.20 22.01 -36.91
CA GLU A 64 16.07 22.24 -35.46
C GLU A 64 15.12 21.26 -34.76
N LYS A 65 14.16 20.70 -35.49
CA LYS A 65 13.25 19.65 -35.06
C LYS A 65 13.94 18.33 -34.73
N GLY A 66 15.16 18.08 -35.22
CA GLY A 66 15.86 16.80 -35.09
C GLY A 66 15.54 15.82 -36.21
N VAL A 67 15.88 14.55 -35.99
CA VAL A 67 15.69 13.49 -37.00
C VAL A 67 14.35 12.81 -36.77
N ARG A 68 13.50 12.81 -37.81
CA ARG A 68 12.19 12.15 -37.80
C ARG A 68 12.13 11.16 -38.95
N LEU A 69 12.21 9.88 -38.62
CA LEU A 69 12.25 8.78 -39.57
C LEU A 69 11.13 7.80 -39.24
N ALA A 70 10.45 7.30 -40.27
CA ALA A 70 9.42 6.29 -40.13
C ALA A 70 9.60 5.13 -41.11
N GLY A 71 9.25 3.91 -40.70
CA GLY A 71 9.31 2.73 -41.57
C GLY A 71 10.71 2.16 -41.83
N ALA A 72 11.75 2.68 -41.17
CA ALA A 72 13.14 2.29 -41.45
C ALA A 72 13.54 0.96 -40.80
N ARG A 73 14.33 0.15 -41.51
CA ARG A 73 15.08 -0.98 -40.95
C ARG A 73 16.48 -0.53 -40.60
N ILE A 74 16.76 -0.39 -39.30
CA ILE A 74 18.03 0.09 -38.79
C ILE A 74 19.01 -1.09 -38.67
N THR A 75 20.03 -1.12 -39.52
CA THR A 75 21.01 -2.21 -39.58
C THR A 75 22.27 -1.89 -38.76
N GLY A 76 22.78 -2.90 -38.06
CA GLY A 76 23.84 -2.73 -37.07
C GLY A 76 23.40 -2.06 -35.75
N ARG A 77 24.37 -1.71 -34.91
CA ARG A 77 24.13 -1.17 -33.56
C ARG A 77 24.19 0.37 -33.56
N LEU A 78 23.08 1.02 -33.17
CA LEU A 78 23.05 2.46 -32.95
C LEU A 78 23.63 2.77 -31.57
N ASP A 79 24.92 3.03 -31.55
CA ASP A 79 25.63 3.54 -30.39
C ASP A 79 25.48 5.07 -30.36
N LEU A 80 25.09 5.64 -29.23
CA LEU A 80 25.12 7.07 -28.88
C LEU A 80 25.68 7.25 -27.45
N GLU A 81 26.48 6.30 -26.97
CA GLU A 81 27.06 6.33 -25.64
C GLU A 81 27.87 7.62 -25.41
N GLY A 82 27.59 8.31 -24.30
CA GLY A 82 28.23 9.56 -23.89
C GLY A 82 27.96 10.76 -24.82
N CYS A 83 27.10 10.61 -25.83
CA CYS A 83 26.89 11.64 -26.83
C CYS A 83 25.87 12.69 -26.38
N ARG A 84 25.98 13.90 -26.94
CA ARG A 84 25.00 14.97 -26.78
C ARG A 84 24.33 15.24 -28.12
N ALA A 85 23.06 14.89 -28.24
CA ALA A 85 22.23 15.16 -29.41
C ALA A 85 21.06 16.04 -28.97
N PRO A 86 21.24 17.37 -28.87
CA PRO A 86 20.25 18.29 -28.28
C PRO A 86 19.10 18.61 -29.24
N ARG A 87 18.46 17.56 -29.77
CA ARG A 87 17.29 17.60 -30.65
C ARG A 87 16.45 16.34 -30.46
N ASP A 88 15.26 16.31 -31.03
CA ASP A 88 14.41 15.12 -31.00
C ASP A 88 14.99 14.01 -31.89
N ILE A 89 14.83 12.78 -31.41
CA ILE A 89 15.06 11.56 -32.18
C ILE A 89 13.73 10.84 -32.28
N ALA A 90 13.11 10.85 -33.45
CA ALA A 90 11.89 10.10 -33.72
C ALA A 90 12.15 9.00 -34.74
N LEU A 91 12.04 7.75 -34.29
CA LEU A 91 12.19 6.53 -35.06
C LEU A 91 10.87 5.74 -34.90
N ILE A 92 9.92 6.03 -35.79
CA ILE A 92 8.52 5.61 -35.68
C ILE A 92 8.28 4.41 -36.61
N ASP A 93 7.67 3.33 -36.13
CA ASP A 93 7.46 2.12 -36.95
C ASP A 93 8.76 1.63 -37.60
N CYS A 94 9.86 1.68 -36.82
CA CYS A 94 11.18 1.24 -37.25
C CYS A 94 11.47 -0.17 -36.73
N ASP A 95 12.32 -0.91 -37.45
CA ASP A 95 12.77 -2.24 -37.07
C ASP A 95 14.28 -2.22 -36.78
N PHE A 96 14.68 -2.55 -35.56
CA PHE A 96 16.08 -2.51 -35.14
C PHE A 96 16.70 -3.91 -35.19
N GLU A 97 17.81 -4.06 -35.92
CA GLU A 97 18.55 -5.31 -35.95
C GLU A 97 19.28 -5.59 -34.62
N ALA A 98 19.81 -4.55 -33.97
CA ALA A 98 20.53 -4.64 -32.71
C ALA A 98 20.06 -3.58 -31.71
N ALA A 99 20.21 -3.89 -30.42
CA ALA A 99 19.80 -3.00 -29.33
C ALA A 99 20.59 -1.68 -29.39
N PRO A 100 19.94 -0.51 -29.47
CA PRO A 100 20.64 0.77 -29.39
C PRO A 100 21.23 1.00 -27.99
N VAL A 101 22.40 1.63 -27.97
CA VAL A 101 23.14 2.00 -26.75
C VAL A 101 23.06 3.51 -26.59
N LEU A 102 22.39 3.96 -25.54
CA LEU A 102 22.13 5.36 -25.21
C LEU A 102 22.70 5.72 -23.83
N ARG A 103 23.66 4.93 -23.32
CA ARG A 103 24.24 5.10 -21.99
C ARG A 103 24.85 6.49 -21.85
N SER A 104 24.45 7.21 -20.81
CA SER A 104 24.93 8.57 -20.49
C SER A 104 24.78 9.58 -21.65
N ALA A 105 23.86 9.32 -22.59
CA ALA A 105 23.54 10.26 -23.66
C ALA A 105 22.66 11.41 -23.15
N VAL A 106 22.68 12.55 -23.84
CA VAL A 106 21.80 13.70 -23.57
C VAL A 106 21.01 14.03 -24.83
N ILE A 107 19.69 13.87 -24.77
CA ILE A 107 18.77 14.01 -25.91
C ILE A 107 17.58 14.89 -25.48
N ASP A 108 16.89 15.56 -26.43
CA ASP A 108 15.68 16.31 -26.08
C ASP A 108 14.49 15.36 -25.87
N ASN A 109 13.99 14.73 -26.93
CA ASN A 109 12.93 13.73 -26.86
C ASN A 109 13.33 12.47 -27.63
N LEU A 110 12.91 11.31 -27.13
CA LEU A 110 13.10 10.02 -27.80
C LEU A 110 11.75 9.38 -28.11
N PHE A 111 11.42 9.27 -29.38
CA PHE A 111 10.21 8.62 -29.86
C PHE A 111 10.56 7.32 -30.57
N LEU A 112 10.09 6.20 -30.02
CA LEU A 112 10.24 4.85 -30.59
C LEU A 112 8.86 4.19 -30.77
N MET A 113 7.86 4.99 -31.15
CA MET A 113 6.46 4.56 -31.24
C MET A 113 6.28 3.54 -32.36
N MET A 114 5.51 2.48 -32.12
CA MET A 114 5.24 1.38 -33.06
C MET A 114 6.49 0.60 -33.53
N SER A 115 7.67 0.88 -32.97
CA SER A 115 8.93 0.28 -33.40
C SER A 115 9.16 -1.10 -32.76
N ARG A 116 9.87 -1.98 -33.49
CA ARG A 116 10.36 -3.28 -33.01
C ARG A 116 11.80 -3.15 -32.55
N ILE A 117 12.04 -3.40 -31.26
CA ILE A 117 13.32 -3.08 -30.62
C ILE A 117 13.82 -4.30 -29.84
N PRO A 118 15.02 -4.83 -30.12
CA PRO A 118 15.53 -6.03 -29.46
C PRO A 118 16.02 -5.79 -28.02
N GLY A 119 15.98 -4.56 -27.54
CA GLY A 119 16.40 -4.10 -26.22
C GLY A 119 16.97 -2.68 -26.30
N VAL A 120 17.16 -2.02 -25.15
CA VAL A 120 17.78 -0.69 -25.09
C VAL A 120 18.68 -0.61 -23.87
N GLU A 121 19.91 -0.13 -24.07
CA GLU A 121 20.86 0.14 -22.99
C GLU A 121 20.98 1.66 -22.77
N ALA A 122 20.27 2.21 -21.80
CA ALA A 122 20.11 3.65 -21.58
C ALA A 122 20.42 4.07 -20.14
N ASP A 123 21.43 3.45 -19.51
CA ASP A 123 21.88 3.82 -18.17
C ASP A 123 22.29 5.30 -18.12
N ARG A 124 21.74 6.04 -17.15
CA ARG A 124 21.98 7.49 -16.95
C ARG A 124 21.66 8.34 -18.18
N LEU A 125 20.77 7.88 -19.06
CA LEU A 125 20.24 8.70 -20.16
C LEU A 125 19.56 9.95 -19.60
N GLU A 126 19.86 11.11 -20.18
CA GLU A 126 19.18 12.38 -19.89
C GLU A 126 18.29 12.78 -21.06
N LEU A 127 16.98 12.76 -20.85
CA LEU A 127 15.98 13.31 -21.76
C LEU A 127 15.44 14.62 -21.19
N ARG A 128 15.58 15.72 -21.92
CA ARG A 128 15.02 17.01 -21.48
C ARG A 128 13.50 17.03 -21.54
N GLY A 129 12.95 16.37 -22.55
CA GLY A 129 11.54 16.12 -22.76
C GLY A 129 11.15 14.70 -22.35
N GLY A 130 10.50 13.95 -23.23
CA GLY A 130 9.90 12.65 -22.93
C GLY A 130 10.49 11.46 -23.68
N LEU A 131 10.19 10.28 -23.14
CA LEU A 131 10.37 8.98 -23.79
C LEU A 131 9.01 8.45 -24.23
N PHE A 132 8.86 8.14 -25.52
CA PHE A 132 7.59 7.67 -26.07
C PHE A 132 7.77 6.30 -26.72
N LEU A 133 7.24 5.27 -26.07
CA LEU A 133 7.26 3.86 -26.48
C LEU A 133 5.86 3.36 -26.87
N ARG A 134 4.99 4.27 -27.31
CA ARG A 134 3.59 3.92 -27.62
C ARG A 134 3.50 2.83 -28.67
N ASP A 135 2.76 1.76 -28.37
CA ASP A 135 2.59 0.60 -29.25
C ASP A 135 3.92 -0.05 -29.70
N ALA A 136 5.04 0.24 -29.00
CA ALA A 136 6.33 -0.36 -29.29
C ALA A 136 6.35 -1.83 -28.86
N VAL A 137 7.08 -2.67 -29.59
CA VAL A 137 7.25 -4.08 -29.28
C VAL A 137 8.72 -4.35 -29.00
N THR A 138 9.03 -4.83 -27.81
CA THR A 138 10.40 -5.22 -27.46
C THR A 138 10.52 -6.72 -27.29
N SER A 139 11.65 -7.27 -27.77
CA SER A 139 12.00 -8.69 -27.60
C SER A 139 13.14 -8.91 -26.61
N GLY A 140 13.63 -7.85 -25.96
CA GLY A 140 14.66 -7.92 -24.94
C GLY A 140 14.63 -6.72 -23.99
N PRO A 141 15.61 -6.66 -23.07
CA PRO A 141 15.57 -5.79 -21.90
C PRO A 141 15.66 -4.31 -22.25
N MET A 142 14.82 -3.50 -21.60
CA MET A 142 14.82 -2.05 -21.66
C MET A 142 15.41 -1.49 -20.36
N ILE A 143 16.68 -1.08 -20.38
CA ILE A 143 17.43 -0.68 -19.18
C ILE A 143 17.64 0.83 -19.15
N PHE A 144 17.01 1.51 -18.20
CA PHE A 144 17.08 2.96 -18.00
C PHE A 144 17.54 3.31 -16.57
N LEU A 145 18.52 2.55 -16.06
CA LEU A 145 19.05 2.70 -14.70
C LEU A 145 19.57 4.13 -14.46
N GLY A 146 18.99 4.83 -13.50
CA GLY A 146 19.36 6.21 -13.15
C GLY A 146 19.08 7.24 -14.25
N ALA A 147 18.21 6.93 -15.22
CA ALA A 147 17.85 7.87 -16.28
C ALA A 147 17.07 9.07 -15.72
N THR A 148 17.25 10.24 -16.31
CA THR A 148 16.48 11.45 -15.99
C THR A 148 15.66 11.86 -17.20
N VAL A 149 14.35 11.97 -17.03
CA VAL A 149 13.39 12.36 -18.06
C VAL A 149 12.63 13.59 -17.56
N GLY A 150 12.82 14.74 -18.19
CA GLY A 150 12.18 15.99 -17.76
C GLY A 150 10.65 15.98 -17.95
N GLY A 151 10.18 15.26 -18.96
CA GLY A 151 8.77 15.10 -19.31
C GLY A 151 8.22 13.72 -18.96
N ASN A 152 7.39 13.18 -19.86
CA ASN A 152 6.66 11.93 -19.64
C ASN A 152 7.44 10.72 -20.13
N VAL A 153 7.16 9.56 -19.54
CA VAL A 153 7.50 8.25 -20.11
C VAL A 153 6.18 7.58 -20.51
N ASP A 154 5.93 7.45 -21.80
CA ASP A 154 4.69 6.89 -22.35
C ASP A 154 4.89 5.49 -22.91
N CYS A 155 4.50 4.47 -22.15
CA CYS A 155 4.50 3.06 -22.58
C CYS A 155 3.09 2.56 -22.92
N SER A 156 2.17 3.45 -23.30
CA SER A 156 0.79 3.06 -23.62
C SER A 156 0.76 2.10 -24.81
N GLY A 157 0.08 0.97 -24.69
CA GLY A 157 0.02 -0.02 -25.79
C GLY A 157 1.31 -0.83 -26.00
N ALA A 158 2.38 -0.52 -25.26
CA ALA A 158 3.66 -1.18 -25.46
C ALA A 158 3.62 -2.65 -25.03
N HIS A 159 4.27 -3.53 -25.80
CA HIS A 159 4.52 -4.91 -25.45
C HIS A 159 6.01 -5.05 -25.09
N LEU A 160 6.31 -5.05 -23.80
CA LEU A 160 7.67 -5.08 -23.28
C LEU A 160 8.01 -6.50 -22.85
N SER A 161 8.95 -7.15 -23.53
CA SER A 161 9.41 -8.50 -23.18
C SER A 161 10.87 -8.49 -22.75
N GLY A 162 11.20 -9.24 -21.70
CA GLY A 162 12.60 -9.49 -21.32
C GLY A 162 13.34 -10.46 -22.23
N GLY A 163 12.63 -11.10 -23.16
CA GLY A 163 13.19 -12.15 -24.04
C GLY A 163 13.67 -13.35 -23.24
N ASP A 164 14.91 -13.79 -23.51
CA ASP A 164 15.59 -14.83 -22.73
C ASP A 164 16.02 -14.33 -21.34
N GLY A 165 16.07 -13.01 -21.15
CA GLY A 165 16.30 -12.36 -19.88
C GLY A 165 15.03 -12.26 -19.05
N LYS A 166 15.18 -12.12 -17.74
CA LYS A 166 14.01 -11.92 -16.86
C LYS A 166 13.50 -10.48 -16.88
N VAL A 167 14.35 -9.48 -17.10
CA VAL A 167 14.00 -8.06 -16.97
C VAL A 167 13.42 -7.53 -18.28
N ALA A 168 12.17 -7.07 -18.25
CA ALA A 168 11.52 -6.44 -19.40
C ALA A 168 11.79 -4.93 -19.42
N LEU A 169 11.62 -4.27 -18.27
CA LEU A 169 11.85 -2.83 -18.11
C LEU A 169 12.47 -2.55 -16.73
N SER A 170 13.62 -1.89 -16.72
CA SER A 170 14.19 -1.32 -15.51
C SER A 170 14.25 0.19 -15.61
N LEU A 171 13.56 0.85 -14.68
CA LEU A 171 13.62 2.28 -14.41
C LEU A 171 14.21 2.53 -13.02
N GLU A 172 15.03 1.60 -12.51
CA GLU A 172 15.62 1.71 -11.19
C GLU A 172 16.38 3.05 -11.05
N GLY A 173 16.11 3.78 -9.97
CA GLY A 173 16.70 5.10 -9.71
C GLY A 173 16.35 6.19 -10.72
N ALA A 174 15.43 5.94 -11.67
CA ALA A 174 15.07 6.91 -12.69
C ALA A 174 14.24 8.07 -12.11
N ARG A 175 14.43 9.27 -12.65
CA ARG A 175 13.67 10.48 -12.29
C ARG A 175 12.84 10.92 -13.48
N ILE A 176 11.51 10.89 -13.34
CA ILE A 176 10.57 11.27 -14.38
C ILE A 176 9.78 12.49 -13.89
N GLY A 177 10.08 13.66 -14.46
CA GLY A 177 9.46 14.94 -14.09
C GLY A 177 7.97 15.01 -14.42
N GLY A 178 7.50 14.21 -15.37
CA GLY A 178 6.10 14.11 -15.78
C GLY A 178 5.40 12.82 -15.31
N ILE A 179 4.58 12.29 -16.21
CA ILE A 179 3.73 11.13 -15.98
C ILE A 179 4.41 9.88 -16.52
N LEU A 180 4.42 8.81 -15.72
CA LEU A 180 4.71 7.45 -16.19
C LEU A 180 3.39 6.79 -16.60
N PHE A 181 3.22 6.54 -17.88
CA PHE A 181 2.03 5.90 -18.43
C PHE A 181 2.25 4.40 -18.67
N LEU A 182 1.51 3.58 -17.92
CA LEU A 182 1.50 2.12 -18.00
C LEU A 182 0.05 1.64 -18.20
N ARG A 183 -0.47 1.77 -19.42
CA ARG A 183 -1.86 1.40 -19.74
C ARG A 183 -1.97 0.69 -21.09
N HIS A 184 -2.95 -0.20 -21.21
CA HIS A 184 -3.30 -0.89 -22.46
C HIS A 184 -2.15 -1.67 -23.10
N GLY A 185 -1.10 -1.97 -22.34
CA GLY A 185 0.08 -2.69 -22.80
C GLY A 185 0.28 -3.99 -22.03
N ARG A 186 1.42 -4.65 -22.27
CA ARG A 186 1.79 -5.91 -21.60
C ARG A 186 3.26 -5.88 -21.23
N ILE A 187 3.56 -6.34 -20.02
CA ILE A 187 4.94 -6.49 -19.53
C ILE A 187 5.19 -7.98 -19.25
N ASP A 188 5.93 -8.61 -20.14
CA ASP A 188 6.35 -10.00 -20.09
C ASP A 188 7.76 -10.12 -19.52
N GLY A 189 7.84 -10.13 -18.19
CA GLY A 189 9.09 -10.18 -17.45
C GLY A 189 9.00 -9.35 -16.17
N GLU A 190 10.17 -9.03 -15.62
CA GLU A 190 10.35 -8.22 -14.42
C GLU A 190 10.29 -6.73 -14.76
N LEU A 191 9.57 -5.98 -13.93
CA LEU A 191 9.48 -4.53 -13.92
C LEU A 191 10.14 -3.99 -12.66
N HIS A 192 11.25 -3.28 -12.83
CA HIS A 192 12.01 -2.68 -11.73
C HIS A 192 11.72 -1.18 -11.67
N LEU A 193 11.09 -0.72 -10.59
CA LEU A 193 10.80 0.70 -10.30
C LEU A 193 11.46 1.16 -8.99
N GLU A 194 12.44 0.39 -8.52
CA GLU A 194 13.12 0.63 -7.25
C GLU A 194 13.82 1.98 -7.27
N ASP A 195 13.72 2.76 -6.19
CA ASP A 195 14.26 4.12 -6.10
C ASP A 195 13.80 5.12 -7.17
N ALA A 196 12.87 4.74 -8.05
CA ALA A 196 12.39 5.65 -9.08
C ALA A 196 11.49 6.73 -8.48
N GLU A 197 11.55 7.93 -9.05
CA GLU A 197 10.73 9.07 -8.64
C GLU A 197 9.95 9.58 -9.85
N VAL A 198 8.62 9.59 -9.75
CA VAL A 198 7.73 10.12 -10.80
C VAL A 198 6.75 11.15 -10.24
N SER A 199 6.38 12.16 -11.02
CA SER A 199 5.37 13.13 -10.56
C SER A 199 3.98 12.49 -10.47
N SER A 200 3.56 11.75 -11.50
CA SER A 200 2.30 11.01 -11.51
C SER A 200 2.46 9.64 -12.14
N LEU A 201 1.76 8.65 -11.57
CA LEU A 201 1.64 7.31 -12.15
C LEU A 201 0.26 7.17 -12.79
N CYS A 202 0.22 6.91 -14.08
CA CYS A 202 -1.01 6.62 -14.80
C CYS A 202 -1.03 5.16 -15.26
N ASP A 203 -1.73 4.31 -14.52
CA ASP A 203 -1.70 2.87 -14.74
C ASP A 203 -3.06 2.24 -15.03
N ALA A 204 -3.02 0.98 -15.48
CA ALA A 204 -4.17 0.11 -15.61
C ALA A 204 -3.87 -1.28 -15.01
N PRO A 205 -4.84 -1.93 -14.32
CA PRO A 205 -4.60 -3.19 -13.60
C PRO A 205 -4.11 -4.38 -14.45
N ASP A 206 -4.34 -4.32 -15.76
CA ASP A 206 -4.01 -5.33 -16.78
C ASP A 206 -2.59 -5.18 -17.34
N THR A 207 -1.94 -4.04 -17.15
CA THR A 207 -0.61 -3.75 -17.73
C THR A 207 0.54 -4.22 -16.83
N TRP A 208 0.31 -4.38 -15.53
CA TRP A 208 1.33 -4.82 -14.57
C TRP A 208 1.78 -6.27 -14.81
N PRO A 209 3.06 -6.60 -14.56
CA PRO A 209 3.57 -7.95 -14.76
C PRO A 209 2.94 -8.96 -13.79
N ALA A 210 3.19 -10.24 -14.06
CA ALA A 210 2.75 -11.33 -13.20
C ALA A 210 3.27 -11.19 -11.76
N SER A 211 2.56 -11.79 -10.80
CA SER A 211 2.98 -11.79 -9.39
C SER A 211 4.38 -12.40 -9.25
N GLY A 212 5.27 -11.73 -8.54
CA GLY A 212 6.67 -12.13 -8.40
C GLY A 212 7.65 -11.31 -9.26
N ASN A 213 7.12 -10.55 -10.23
CA ASN A 213 7.92 -9.83 -11.22
C ASN A 213 7.84 -8.29 -11.07
N LEU A 214 7.37 -7.79 -9.93
CA LEU A 214 7.20 -6.36 -9.69
C LEU A 214 8.04 -5.89 -8.50
N PHE A 215 8.88 -4.88 -8.72
CA PHE A 215 9.77 -4.33 -7.68
C PHE A 215 9.49 -2.84 -7.49
N LEU A 216 9.01 -2.47 -6.29
CA LEU A 216 8.56 -1.11 -5.97
C LEU A 216 9.30 -0.52 -4.75
N ASN A 217 10.36 -1.17 -4.28
CA ASN A 217 11.03 -0.75 -3.06
C ASN A 217 11.58 0.67 -3.22
N ARG A 218 11.18 1.58 -2.31
CA ARG A 218 11.53 3.02 -2.37
C ARG A 218 11.00 3.79 -3.59
N PHE A 219 10.13 3.17 -4.40
CA PHE A 219 9.43 3.86 -5.48
C PHE A 219 8.56 5.01 -4.94
N ARG A 220 8.65 6.18 -5.57
CA ARG A 220 7.91 7.40 -5.18
C ARG A 220 7.11 7.96 -6.33
N TYR A 221 5.86 8.30 -6.04
CA TYR A 221 4.95 8.97 -6.95
C TYR A 221 4.12 10.03 -6.21
N GLY A 222 3.79 11.13 -6.89
CA GLY A 222 3.02 12.24 -6.33
C GLY A 222 1.51 12.03 -6.42
N SER A 223 1.03 11.48 -7.53
CA SER A 223 -0.38 11.17 -7.76
C SER A 223 -0.59 9.85 -8.49
N LEU A 224 -1.80 9.29 -8.35
CA LEU A 224 -2.28 8.13 -9.09
C LEU A 224 -3.40 8.58 -10.04
N THR A 225 -3.29 8.28 -11.32
CA THR A 225 -4.30 8.61 -12.34
C THR A 225 -4.63 7.37 -13.17
N GLY A 226 -5.77 7.37 -13.86
CA GLY A 226 -6.21 6.22 -14.68
C GLY A 226 -7.19 5.31 -13.94
N ALA A 227 -7.26 4.05 -14.37
CA ALA A 227 -8.11 3.04 -13.72
C ALA A 227 -7.43 2.54 -12.44
N GLY A 228 -8.19 2.07 -11.45
CA GLY A 228 -7.56 1.40 -10.30
C GLY A 228 -7.47 2.21 -9.00
N LEU A 229 -8.28 3.24 -8.76
CA LEU A 229 -8.20 4.04 -7.51
C LEU A 229 -8.79 3.31 -6.28
N SER A 230 -9.43 2.15 -6.45
CA SER A 230 -9.96 1.42 -5.31
C SER A 230 -8.85 0.76 -4.49
N SER A 231 -9.03 0.68 -3.17
CA SER A 231 -8.10 -0.09 -2.33
C SER A 231 -8.00 -1.55 -2.75
N LYS A 232 -9.08 -2.17 -3.26
CA LYS A 232 -9.04 -3.55 -3.74
C LYS A 232 -8.01 -3.74 -4.84
N GLU A 233 -8.02 -2.85 -5.83
CA GLU A 233 -7.07 -2.91 -6.96
C GLU A 233 -5.65 -2.57 -6.51
N ARG A 234 -5.48 -1.55 -5.66
CA ARG A 234 -4.16 -1.15 -5.15
C ARG A 234 -3.54 -2.20 -4.22
N ILE A 235 -4.33 -2.86 -3.39
CA ILE A 235 -3.90 -3.99 -2.58
C ILE A 235 -3.44 -5.13 -3.49
N ALA A 236 -4.21 -5.46 -4.54
CA ALA A 236 -3.84 -6.50 -5.50
C ALA A 236 -2.58 -6.12 -6.31
N TRP A 237 -2.37 -4.84 -6.61
CA TRP A 237 -1.14 -4.34 -7.21
C TRP A 237 0.07 -4.50 -6.27
N LEU A 238 -0.05 -4.06 -5.01
CA LEU A 238 1.01 -4.20 -4.01
C LEU A 238 1.31 -5.67 -3.66
N ASP A 239 0.34 -6.58 -3.81
CA ASP A 239 0.53 -8.01 -3.60
C ASP A 239 1.39 -8.70 -4.66
N ARG A 240 1.55 -8.08 -5.84
CA ARG A 240 2.38 -8.65 -6.92
C ARG A 240 3.87 -8.59 -6.65
N GLN A 241 4.30 -7.86 -5.60
CA GLN A 241 5.70 -7.68 -5.27
C GLN A 241 6.38 -8.98 -4.83
N ASP A 242 7.64 -9.17 -5.22
CA ASP A 242 8.49 -10.24 -4.68
C ASP A 242 9.49 -9.68 -3.67
N THR A 243 9.18 -9.79 -2.38
CA THR A 243 10.10 -9.36 -1.33
C THR A 243 11.20 -10.40 -1.04
N GLY A 244 11.03 -11.64 -1.53
CA GLY A 244 11.87 -12.77 -1.18
C GLY A 244 13.28 -12.70 -1.76
N LYS A 245 13.44 -12.05 -2.92
CA LYS A 245 14.75 -11.93 -3.60
C LYS A 245 15.78 -11.12 -2.80
N ASP A 246 15.34 -10.13 -2.03
CA ASP A 246 16.22 -9.30 -1.19
C ASP A 246 16.38 -9.84 0.24
N GLY A 247 15.89 -11.06 0.51
CA GLY A 247 15.87 -11.63 1.86
C GLY A 247 14.94 -10.89 2.83
N ALA A 248 14.10 -9.97 2.32
CA ALA A 248 13.15 -9.23 3.13
C ALA A 248 11.82 -10.00 3.26
N ASP A 249 11.33 -10.12 4.49
CA ASP A 249 10.05 -10.81 4.73
C ASP A 249 8.83 -9.98 4.27
N PHE A 250 8.97 -8.65 4.22
CA PHE A 250 7.93 -7.71 3.82
C PHE A 250 8.51 -6.29 3.62
N TRP A 251 8.04 -5.53 2.62
CA TRP A 251 8.38 -4.11 2.43
C TRP A 251 7.20 -3.21 2.85
N PRO A 252 7.28 -2.48 3.98
CA PRO A 252 6.22 -1.57 4.41
C PRO A 252 6.09 -0.31 3.55
N GLN A 253 7.21 0.21 3.04
CA GLN A 253 7.27 1.53 2.39
C GLN A 253 6.38 1.66 1.13
N PRO A 254 6.28 0.66 0.22
CA PRO A 254 5.39 0.77 -0.95
C PRO A 254 3.91 0.93 -0.55
N TRP A 255 3.49 0.27 0.54
CA TRP A 255 2.14 0.38 1.08
C TRP A 255 1.87 1.74 1.72
N GLU A 256 2.84 2.27 2.46
CA GLU A 256 2.75 3.59 3.08
C GLU A 256 2.70 4.70 2.02
N SER A 257 3.53 4.59 0.97
CA SER A 257 3.52 5.55 -0.13
C SER A 257 2.17 5.53 -0.87
N CYS A 258 1.62 4.35 -1.17
CA CYS A 258 0.30 4.24 -1.79
C CYS A 258 -0.80 4.88 -0.93
N ALA A 259 -0.80 4.58 0.37
CA ALA A 259 -1.80 5.14 1.28
C ALA A 259 -1.65 6.66 1.47
N ARG A 260 -0.42 7.17 1.53
CA ARG A 260 -0.13 8.60 1.56
C ARG A 260 -0.70 9.29 0.33
N VAL A 261 -0.39 8.80 -0.88
CA VAL A 261 -0.86 9.40 -2.13
C VAL A 261 -2.40 9.36 -2.22
N LEU A 262 -3.03 8.23 -1.88
CA LEU A 262 -4.50 8.15 -1.82
C LEU A 262 -5.10 9.16 -0.84
N ARG A 263 -4.46 9.37 0.31
CA ARG A 263 -4.89 10.37 1.31
C ARG A 263 -4.74 11.80 0.79
N ASP A 264 -3.61 12.12 0.17
CA ASP A 264 -3.29 13.43 -0.40
C ASP A 264 -4.28 13.78 -1.53
N MET A 265 -4.73 12.78 -2.28
CA MET A 265 -5.77 12.88 -3.31
C MET A 265 -7.21 12.94 -2.75
N GLY A 266 -7.41 12.82 -1.44
CA GLY A 266 -8.73 12.87 -0.79
C GLY A 266 -9.42 11.52 -0.55
N TYR A 267 -8.87 10.41 -1.01
CA TYR A 267 -9.41 9.05 -0.83
C TYR A 267 -9.03 8.43 0.53
N ARG A 268 -9.42 9.10 1.62
CA ARG A 268 -9.04 8.71 3.00
C ARG A 268 -9.47 7.29 3.39
N ASP A 269 -10.64 6.86 2.98
CA ASP A 269 -11.14 5.51 3.29
C ASP A 269 -10.38 4.42 2.53
N GLU A 270 -10.02 4.67 1.27
CA GLU A 270 -9.20 3.75 0.49
C GLU A 270 -7.79 3.63 1.08
N ALA A 271 -7.17 4.76 1.41
CA ALA A 271 -5.88 4.81 2.10
C ALA A 271 -5.90 3.99 3.41
N ARG A 272 -6.96 4.14 4.22
CA ARG A 272 -7.13 3.38 5.46
C ARG A 272 -7.19 1.88 5.20
N ARG A 273 -7.94 1.43 4.18
CA ARG A 273 -8.04 0.01 3.83
C ARG A 273 -6.71 -0.56 3.34
N VAL A 274 -5.93 0.20 2.58
CA VAL A 274 -4.55 -0.18 2.18
C VAL A 274 -3.67 -0.37 3.42
N LEU A 275 -3.72 0.53 4.41
CA LEU A 275 -2.91 0.39 5.64
C LEU A 275 -3.36 -0.76 6.54
N ILE A 276 -4.67 -1.07 6.59
CA ILE A 276 -5.16 -2.29 7.26
C ILE A 276 -4.61 -3.55 6.58
N ALA A 277 -4.60 -3.56 5.24
CA ALA A 277 -4.06 -4.65 4.45
C ALA A 277 -2.54 -4.80 4.61
N LYS A 278 -1.81 -3.69 4.77
CA LYS A 278 -0.39 -3.65 5.14
C LYS A 278 -0.14 -4.32 6.49
N GLU A 279 -0.84 -3.89 7.54
CA GLU A 279 -0.68 -4.45 8.90
C GLU A 279 -0.93 -5.96 8.94
N LYS A 280 -1.96 -6.42 8.23
CA LYS A 280 -2.28 -7.86 8.11
C LYS A 280 -1.11 -8.65 7.52
N ARG A 281 -0.47 -8.15 6.46
CA ARG A 281 0.65 -8.81 5.77
C ARG A 281 1.94 -8.74 6.56
N HIS A 282 2.28 -7.56 7.07
CA HIS A 282 3.46 -7.34 7.89
C HIS A 282 3.47 -8.28 9.11
N ARG A 283 2.34 -8.37 9.82
CA ARG A 283 2.19 -9.27 10.97
C ARG A 283 2.21 -10.75 10.57
N ALA A 284 1.58 -11.11 9.44
CA ALA A 284 1.65 -12.48 8.92
C ALA A 284 3.09 -12.88 8.56
N ALA A 285 3.87 -11.99 7.93
CA ALA A 285 5.27 -12.20 7.63
C ALA A 285 6.11 -12.41 8.90
N ARG A 286 5.91 -11.55 9.93
CA ARG A 286 6.52 -11.73 11.26
C ARG A 286 6.19 -13.09 11.89
N ARG A 287 4.94 -13.54 11.80
CA ARG A 287 4.55 -14.87 12.34
C ARG A 287 5.25 -16.01 11.57
N ARG A 288 5.29 -15.94 10.24
CA ARG A 288 6.01 -16.94 9.42
C ARG A 288 7.50 -16.98 9.75
N ARG A 289 8.13 -15.82 10.03
CA ARG A 289 9.51 -15.73 10.51
C ARG A 289 9.70 -16.46 11.85
N LEU A 290 8.85 -16.18 12.84
CA LEU A 290 8.92 -16.85 14.15
C LEU A 290 8.76 -18.37 14.04
N VAL A 291 7.88 -18.86 13.17
CA VAL A 291 7.71 -20.30 12.92
C VAL A 291 8.97 -20.89 12.28
N ARG A 292 9.57 -20.23 11.27
CA ARG A 292 10.83 -20.66 10.65
C ARG A 292 12.00 -20.71 11.65
N GLU A 293 12.03 -19.80 12.62
CA GLU A 293 13.00 -19.77 13.72
C GLU A 293 12.73 -20.80 14.83
N GLY A 294 11.69 -21.65 14.71
CA GLY A 294 11.31 -22.62 15.74
C GLY A 294 10.62 -22.02 16.98
N ARG A 295 10.28 -20.73 16.96
CA ARG A 295 9.67 -20.00 18.09
C ARG A 295 8.13 -20.10 18.09
N ILE A 296 7.61 -21.32 18.09
CA ILE A 296 6.17 -21.61 17.97
C ILE A 296 5.30 -20.91 19.04
N PRO A 297 5.65 -20.93 20.34
CA PRO A 297 4.85 -20.22 21.35
C PRO A 297 4.77 -18.70 21.09
N GLY A 298 5.86 -18.11 20.61
CA GLY A 298 5.91 -16.69 20.23
C GLY A 298 5.02 -16.39 19.02
N ALA A 299 4.96 -17.28 18.04
CA ALA A 299 4.08 -17.14 16.88
C ALA A 299 2.59 -17.25 17.27
N ALA A 300 2.25 -18.16 18.19
CA ALA A 300 0.90 -18.31 18.72
C ALA A 300 0.45 -17.08 19.53
N PHE A 301 1.31 -16.58 20.43
CA PHE A 301 1.03 -15.35 21.18
C PHE A 301 0.86 -14.14 20.27
N ALA A 302 1.70 -14.01 19.24
CA ALA A 302 1.54 -12.98 18.22
C ALA A 302 0.21 -13.11 17.47
N ALA A 303 -0.20 -14.31 17.08
CA ALA A 303 -1.48 -14.56 16.41
C ALA A 303 -2.68 -14.15 17.27
N LEU A 304 -2.64 -14.43 18.57
CA LEU A 304 -3.68 -14.00 19.52
C LEU A 304 -3.77 -12.47 19.58
N GLY A 305 -2.64 -11.79 19.80
CA GLY A 305 -2.60 -10.33 19.85
C GLY A 305 -3.04 -9.67 18.53
N ASP A 306 -2.64 -10.25 17.39
CA ASP A 306 -3.05 -9.80 16.06
C ASP A 306 -4.57 -9.94 15.86
N THR A 307 -5.15 -11.03 16.36
CA THR A 307 -6.60 -11.29 16.27
C THR A 307 -7.38 -10.30 17.12
N ILE A 308 -6.93 -10.05 18.36
CA ILE A 308 -7.52 -9.05 19.25
C ILE A 308 -7.53 -7.70 18.54
N LEU A 309 -6.37 -7.22 18.07
CA LEU A 309 -6.27 -5.91 17.41
C LEU A 309 -7.07 -5.82 16.10
N ALA A 310 -7.17 -6.92 15.35
CA ALA A 310 -7.96 -6.97 14.12
C ALA A 310 -9.46 -6.78 14.40
N VAL A 311 -9.97 -7.42 15.44
CA VAL A 311 -11.39 -7.43 15.81
C VAL A 311 -11.79 -6.15 16.55
N THR A 312 -10.93 -5.64 17.44
CA THR A 312 -11.30 -4.52 18.32
C THR A 312 -11.18 -3.15 17.66
N VAL A 313 -10.09 -2.92 16.92
CA VAL A 313 -9.77 -1.58 16.36
C VAL A 313 -9.24 -1.62 14.92
N ARG A 314 -9.34 -2.78 14.25
CA ARG A 314 -8.77 -3.02 12.91
C ARG A 314 -7.31 -2.56 12.82
N TYR A 315 -6.48 -3.05 13.73
CA TYR A 315 -5.06 -2.68 13.86
C TYR A 315 -4.83 -1.19 14.18
N GLY A 316 -5.77 -0.57 14.89
CA GLY A 316 -5.69 0.84 15.30
C GLY A 316 -6.13 1.84 14.22
N ARG A 317 -6.61 1.36 13.06
CA ARG A 317 -7.01 2.21 11.93
C ARG A 317 -8.49 2.63 11.98
N VAL A 318 -9.31 1.98 12.82
CA VAL A 318 -10.73 2.34 13.04
C VAL A 318 -11.01 2.48 14.54
N PRO A 319 -10.61 3.60 15.17
CA PRO A 319 -10.70 3.77 16.62
C PRO A 319 -12.13 3.80 17.17
N LEU A 320 -13.09 4.35 16.43
CA LEU A 320 -14.49 4.41 16.86
C LEU A 320 -15.15 3.03 17.02
N LEU A 321 -14.52 1.96 16.51
CA LEU A 321 -14.97 0.59 16.78
C LEU A 321 -14.89 0.25 18.27
N ALA A 322 -13.97 0.86 19.03
CA ALA A 322 -13.88 0.69 20.47
C ALA A 322 -15.16 1.17 21.19
N VAL A 323 -15.81 2.23 20.69
CA VAL A 323 -17.08 2.72 21.24
C VAL A 323 -18.21 1.70 21.02
N VAL A 324 -18.25 1.06 19.85
CA VAL A 324 -19.21 -0.02 19.57
C VAL A 324 -19.01 -1.18 20.53
N TRP A 325 -17.76 -1.56 20.82
CA TRP A 325 -17.44 -2.59 21.81
C TRP A 325 -17.85 -2.18 23.23
N LEU A 326 -17.61 -0.92 23.64
CA LEU A 326 -18.06 -0.40 24.94
C LEU A 326 -19.59 -0.46 25.05
N LEU A 327 -20.34 -0.08 24.01
CA LEU A 327 -21.81 -0.16 24.00
C LEU A 327 -22.29 -1.62 24.07
N ALA A 328 -21.66 -2.54 23.33
CA ALA A 328 -21.99 -3.95 23.36
C ALA A 328 -21.71 -4.56 24.76
N MET A 329 -20.59 -4.21 25.37
CA MET A 329 -20.24 -4.62 26.72
C MET A 329 -21.17 -4.04 27.77
N TRP A 330 -21.57 -2.77 27.64
CA TRP A 330 -22.56 -2.14 28.51
C TRP A 330 -23.90 -2.88 28.46
N GLY A 331 -24.38 -3.22 27.26
CA GLY A 331 -25.59 -4.02 27.08
C GLY A 331 -25.46 -5.42 27.70
N ALA A 332 -24.35 -6.12 27.43
CA ALA A 332 -24.09 -7.43 28.02
C ALA A 332 -24.02 -7.39 29.55
N GLY A 333 -23.34 -6.39 30.11
CA GLY A 333 -23.23 -6.18 31.55
C GLY A 333 -24.58 -5.87 32.18
N THR A 334 -25.40 -5.04 31.53
CA THR A 334 -26.76 -4.75 31.98
C THR A 334 -27.59 -6.02 32.12
N VAL A 335 -27.53 -6.92 31.12
CA VAL A 335 -28.24 -8.20 31.16
C VAL A 335 -27.66 -9.10 32.26
N ILE A 336 -26.35 -9.33 32.28
CA ILE A 336 -25.71 -10.24 33.23
C ILE A 336 -25.94 -9.79 34.67
N PHE A 337 -25.75 -8.50 34.98
CA PHE A 337 -25.95 -8.00 36.33
C PHE A 337 -27.42 -7.94 36.74
N SER A 338 -28.34 -7.68 35.80
CA SER A 338 -29.78 -7.83 36.05
C SER A 338 -30.13 -9.27 36.42
N GLU A 339 -29.61 -10.25 35.70
CA GLU A 339 -29.83 -11.68 35.95
C GLU A 339 -29.20 -12.15 37.26
N THR A 340 -28.01 -11.66 37.61
CA THR A 340 -27.37 -11.94 38.89
C THR A 340 -28.17 -11.33 40.05
N TYR A 341 -28.68 -10.10 39.90
CA TYR A 341 -29.50 -9.45 40.93
C TYR A 341 -30.86 -10.13 41.10
N ALA A 342 -31.54 -10.50 40.00
CA ALA A 342 -32.82 -11.19 40.03
C ALA A 342 -32.78 -12.59 40.68
N ARG A 343 -31.58 -13.13 40.92
CA ARG A 343 -31.35 -14.39 41.64
C ARG A 343 -30.79 -14.18 43.04
N ASP A 344 -30.98 -12.98 43.59
CA ASP A 344 -30.52 -12.55 44.91
C ASP A 344 -29.03 -12.78 45.16
N ALA A 345 -28.23 -12.75 44.10
CA ALA A 345 -26.80 -13.00 44.16
C ALA A 345 -25.98 -11.70 44.24
N PHE A 346 -26.53 -10.68 44.90
CA PHE A 346 -25.90 -9.40 45.20
C PHE A 346 -25.96 -9.12 46.69
N LYS A 347 -25.03 -8.29 47.16
CA LYS A 347 -25.04 -7.76 48.53
C LYS A 347 -24.66 -6.29 48.58
N PRO A 348 -24.99 -5.59 49.67
CA PRO A 348 -24.45 -4.26 49.95
C PRO A 348 -22.92 -4.25 49.93
N ASN A 349 -22.33 -3.31 49.20
CA ASN A 349 -20.88 -3.08 49.14
C ASN A 349 -20.41 -2.06 50.18
N ASN A 350 -21.05 -2.03 51.35
CA ASN A 350 -20.73 -1.11 52.44
C ASN A 350 -20.43 -1.90 53.72
N ALA A 351 -19.21 -1.76 54.25
CA ALA A 351 -18.78 -2.46 55.45
C ALA A 351 -19.61 -2.15 56.70
N PHE A 352 -20.23 -0.96 56.79
CA PHE A 352 -21.14 -0.61 57.88
C PHE A 352 -22.42 -1.46 57.81
N VAL A 353 -23.04 -1.55 56.62
CA VAL A 353 -24.24 -2.36 56.40
C VAL A 353 -23.94 -3.83 56.61
N LEU A 354 -22.80 -4.33 56.12
CA LEU A 354 -22.44 -5.75 56.25
C LEU A 354 -22.24 -6.22 57.70
N ARG A 355 -21.97 -5.31 58.64
CA ARG A 355 -21.85 -5.61 60.08
C ARG A 355 -23.10 -5.29 60.89
N SER A 356 -24.08 -4.65 60.27
CA SER A 356 -25.31 -4.23 60.92
C SER A 356 -26.15 -5.45 61.31
N PRO A 357 -26.86 -5.44 62.47
CA PRO A 357 -27.76 -6.53 62.86
C PRO A 357 -28.82 -6.86 61.82
N GLU A 358 -29.20 -5.88 61.01
CA GLU A 358 -30.22 -5.97 59.96
C GLU A 358 -29.75 -6.85 58.79
N TRP A 359 -28.49 -6.73 58.36
CA TRP A 359 -27.92 -7.62 57.33
C TRP A 359 -27.40 -8.94 57.91
N ALA A 360 -26.70 -8.88 59.06
CA ALA A 360 -26.07 -10.03 59.67
C ALA A 360 -27.09 -11.04 60.23
N GLY A 361 -28.26 -10.56 60.69
CA GLY A 361 -29.36 -11.41 61.16
C GLY A 361 -30.00 -12.23 60.03
N CYS A 362 -30.00 -11.70 58.80
CA CYS A 362 -30.48 -12.41 57.62
C CYS A 362 -29.51 -13.50 57.10
N ALA A 363 -28.35 -13.70 57.74
CA ALA A 363 -27.41 -14.73 57.33
C ALA A 363 -27.91 -16.14 57.74
N PRO A 364 -27.75 -17.17 56.87
CA PRO A 364 -28.16 -18.53 57.21
C PRO A 364 -27.49 -19.05 58.48
N GLY A 365 -28.29 -19.52 59.44
CA GLY A 365 -27.79 -20.11 60.70
C GLY A 365 -27.35 -19.10 61.75
N VAL A 366 -27.60 -17.79 61.54
CA VAL A 366 -27.32 -16.73 62.51
C VAL A 366 -28.61 -16.32 63.21
N SER A 367 -28.55 -16.12 64.53
CA SER A 367 -29.63 -15.53 65.33
C SER A 367 -29.02 -14.44 66.21
N LEU A 368 -29.43 -13.19 65.98
CA LEU A 368 -28.92 -12.02 66.69
C LEU A 368 -30.07 -11.34 67.43
N ALA A 369 -29.82 -10.97 68.69
CA ALA A 369 -30.80 -10.21 69.47
C ALA A 369 -31.05 -8.85 68.80
N GLY A 370 -32.30 -8.60 68.39
CA GLY A 370 -32.67 -7.39 67.65
C GLY A 370 -32.29 -7.40 66.16
N GLY A 371 -31.78 -8.53 65.64
CA GLY A 371 -31.54 -8.73 64.21
C GLY A 371 -32.75 -9.29 63.48
N ALA A 372 -32.76 -9.12 62.15
CA ALA A 372 -33.72 -9.78 61.28
C ALA A 372 -33.60 -11.30 61.37
N ALA A 373 -34.70 -12.03 61.16
CA ALA A 373 -34.69 -13.50 61.12
C ALA A 373 -35.00 -13.98 59.70
N LEU A 374 -34.08 -14.73 59.10
CA LEU A 374 -34.24 -15.29 57.76
C LEU A 374 -35.37 -16.32 57.73
N ASN A 375 -36.36 -16.14 56.84
CA ASN A 375 -37.42 -17.13 56.65
C ASN A 375 -36.93 -18.34 55.84
N THR A 376 -37.55 -19.50 56.06
CA THR A 376 -37.21 -20.72 55.34
C THR A 376 -37.44 -20.55 53.83
N GLY A 377 -36.36 -20.68 53.04
CA GLY A 377 -36.42 -20.56 51.57
C GLY A 377 -36.23 -19.13 51.05
N GLU A 378 -36.10 -18.15 51.93
CA GLU A 378 -35.76 -16.77 51.59
C GLU A 378 -34.24 -16.60 51.43
N SER A 379 -33.82 -15.70 50.54
CA SER A 379 -32.41 -15.32 50.41
C SER A 379 -32.02 -14.27 51.44
N GLN A 380 -30.74 -14.21 51.81
CA GLN A 380 -30.25 -13.18 52.73
C GLN A 380 -30.53 -11.76 52.20
N LEU A 381 -30.44 -11.56 50.89
CA LEU A 381 -30.74 -10.27 50.26
C LEU A 381 -32.23 -9.92 50.39
N ALA A 382 -33.15 -10.85 50.11
CA ALA A 382 -34.58 -10.62 50.23
C ALA A 382 -34.98 -10.26 51.67
N CYS A 383 -34.46 -11.01 52.66
CA CYS A 383 -34.67 -10.72 54.08
C CYS A 383 -34.17 -9.32 54.48
N TYR A 384 -33.02 -8.88 53.95
CA TYR A 384 -32.52 -7.54 54.21
C TYR A 384 -33.38 -6.45 53.55
N LEU A 385 -33.83 -6.67 52.31
CA LEU A 385 -34.65 -5.70 51.58
C LEU A 385 -36.02 -5.46 52.23
N ASP A 386 -36.51 -6.40 53.04
CA ASP A 386 -37.72 -6.24 53.86
C ASP A 386 -37.49 -5.38 55.13
N GLN A 387 -36.23 -5.15 55.53
CA GLN A 387 -35.92 -4.34 56.71
C GLN A 387 -36.16 -2.84 56.46
N PRO A 388 -36.69 -2.08 57.44
CA PRO A 388 -36.88 -0.63 57.31
C PRO A 388 -35.58 0.14 56.98
N SER A 389 -34.43 -0.37 57.43
CA SER A 389 -33.11 0.22 57.16
C SER A 389 -32.71 0.13 55.68
N ALA A 390 -33.21 -0.86 54.94
CA ALA A 390 -32.95 -1.02 53.51
C ALA A 390 -33.67 0.03 52.66
N ALA A 391 -34.76 0.64 53.16
CA ALA A 391 -35.50 1.67 52.43
C ALA A 391 -34.67 2.93 52.13
N SER A 392 -33.65 3.20 52.94
CA SER A 392 -32.70 4.32 52.73
C SER A 392 -31.47 3.91 51.90
N TYR A 393 -31.36 2.63 51.51
CA TYR A 393 -30.26 2.13 50.70
C TYR A 393 -30.57 2.31 49.20
N PRO A 394 -29.60 2.75 48.37
CA PRO A 394 -29.86 2.98 46.94
C PRO A 394 -30.36 1.74 46.20
N ILE A 395 -31.42 1.89 45.41
CA ILE A 395 -32.00 0.81 44.60
C ILE A 395 -31.01 0.38 43.53
N PHE A 396 -30.88 -0.93 43.32
CA PHE A 396 -30.00 -1.46 42.29
C PHE A 396 -30.51 -1.15 40.88
N HIS A 397 -29.66 -0.50 40.08
CA HIS A 397 -29.90 -0.28 38.66
C HIS A 397 -28.81 -0.95 37.81
N ALA A 398 -29.13 -2.09 37.21
CA ALA A 398 -28.16 -2.91 36.46
C ALA A 398 -27.43 -2.14 35.34
N GLY A 399 -28.15 -1.29 34.60
CA GLY A 399 -27.55 -0.49 33.52
C GLY A 399 -26.58 0.58 34.00
N MET A 400 -26.90 1.23 35.13
CA MET A 400 -26.01 2.21 35.75
C MET A 400 -24.81 1.53 36.39
N TYR A 401 -25.02 0.41 37.08
CA TYR A 401 -23.95 -0.41 37.64
C TYR A 401 -22.99 -0.93 36.54
N ALA A 402 -23.53 -1.41 35.42
CA ALA A 402 -22.73 -1.84 34.27
C ALA A 402 -21.91 -0.69 33.68
N LEU A 403 -22.46 0.52 33.62
CA LEU A 403 -21.76 1.70 33.10
C LEU A 403 -20.66 2.18 34.05
N ASP A 404 -20.97 2.25 35.34
CA ASP A 404 -20.08 2.67 36.43
C ASP A 404 -18.83 1.76 36.54
N THR A 405 -19.03 0.46 36.36
CA THR A 405 -17.94 -0.53 36.40
C THR A 405 -17.18 -0.65 35.08
N LEU A 406 -17.77 -0.21 33.96
CA LEU A 406 -17.13 -0.25 32.63
C LEU A 406 -16.17 0.92 32.42
N LEU A 407 -16.53 2.13 32.88
CA LEU A 407 -15.79 3.36 32.58
C LEU A 407 -14.93 3.79 33.79
N PRO A 408 -13.59 3.86 33.65
CA PRO A 408 -12.70 4.17 34.79
C PRO A 408 -12.83 5.59 35.34
N ILE A 409 -13.47 6.51 34.61
CA ILE A 409 -13.47 7.95 34.89
C ILE A 409 -14.82 8.40 35.49
N VAL A 410 -15.85 7.55 35.45
CA VAL A 410 -17.20 7.93 35.85
C VAL A 410 -17.57 7.19 37.14
N ALA A 411 -17.75 7.94 38.23
CA ALA A 411 -18.36 7.41 39.45
C ALA A 411 -19.86 7.71 39.41
N LEU A 412 -20.67 6.72 39.05
CA LEU A 412 -22.14 6.81 39.05
C LEU A 412 -22.75 6.29 40.36
N GLU A 413 -21.91 6.18 41.39
CA GLU A 413 -22.19 5.73 42.75
C GLU A 413 -22.71 4.28 42.92
N MET A 414 -23.19 3.62 41.88
CA MET A 414 -23.76 2.26 41.95
C MET A 414 -22.75 1.19 42.40
N GLN A 415 -21.51 1.24 41.92
CA GLN A 415 -20.46 0.29 42.27
C GLN A 415 -20.03 0.38 43.75
N GLY A 416 -20.27 1.55 44.37
CA GLY A 416 -20.01 1.76 45.80
C GLY A 416 -21.08 1.13 46.70
N TYR A 417 -22.29 0.90 46.18
CA TYR A 417 -23.41 0.36 46.97
C TYR A 417 -23.67 -1.12 46.75
N TRP A 418 -23.36 -1.68 45.59
CA TRP A 418 -23.72 -3.06 45.27
C TRP A 418 -22.52 -3.87 44.80
N ILE A 419 -22.47 -5.15 45.14
CA ILE A 419 -21.44 -6.07 44.65
C ILE A 419 -22.02 -7.50 44.52
N PRO A 420 -21.67 -8.27 43.48
CA PRO A 420 -22.05 -9.67 43.38
C PRO A 420 -21.58 -10.45 44.60
N ASP A 421 -22.46 -11.28 45.16
CA ASP A 421 -22.17 -12.02 46.38
C ASP A 421 -21.68 -13.45 46.10
N GLU A 422 -20.39 -13.69 46.34
CA GLU A 422 -19.77 -15.01 46.18
C GLU A 422 -20.30 -16.05 47.18
N SER A 423 -20.84 -15.62 48.33
CA SER A 423 -21.44 -16.51 49.34
C SER A 423 -22.87 -16.91 49.04
N ALA A 424 -23.52 -16.31 48.05
CA ALA A 424 -24.87 -16.67 47.67
C ALA A 424 -24.93 -18.16 47.25
N PRO A 425 -26.00 -18.90 47.61
CA PRO A 425 -26.18 -20.30 47.21
C PRO A 425 -26.16 -20.48 45.69
N SER A 426 -26.58 -19.45 44.95
CA SER A 426 -26.64 -19.43 43.50
C SER A 426 -25.24 -19.35 42.86
N PRO A 427 -24.91 -20.20 41.87
CA PRO A 427 -23.67 -20.08 41.08
C PRO A 427 -23.48 -18.70 40.42
N TRP A 428 -24.57 -17.96 40.24
CA TRP A 428 -24.57 -16.60 39.69
C TRP A 428 -23.80 -15.59 40.53
N GLY A 429 -23.62 -15.83 41.83
CA GLY A 429 -22.82 -14.96 42.69
C GLY A 429 -21.34 -15.00 42.33
N ARG A 430 -20.77 -16.21 42.29
CA ARG A 430 -19.37 -16.43 41.86
C ARG A 430 -19.16 -16.05 40.39
N PHE A 431 -20.11 -16.39 39.51
CA PHE A 431 -20.05 -16.01 38.10
C PHE A 431 -20.12 -14.48 37.92
N GLY A 432 -21.07 -13.81 38.56
CA GLY A 432 -21.24 -12.36 38.49
C GLY A 432 -20.01 -11.62 39.02
N ARG A 433 -19.37 -12.15 40.06
CA ARG A 433 -18.08 -11.62 40.56
C ARG A 433 -16.94 -11.78 39.55
N ALA A 434 -16.78 -12.97 38.98
CA ALA A 434 -15.75 -13.20 37.97
C ALA A 434 -15.97 -12.33 36.73
N TYR A 435 -17.22 -12.20 36.29
CA TYR A 435 -17.62 -11.31 35.20
C TYR A 435 -17.34 -9.84 35.52
N LEU A 436 -17.61 -9.38 36.74
CA LEU A 436 -17.29 -8.01 37.16
C LEU A 436 -15.81 -7.66 36.96
N TRP A 437 -14.88 -8.54 37.36
CA TRP A 437 -13.45 -8.29 37.11
C TRP A 437 -13.11 -8.23 35.62
N LEU A 438 -13.65 -9.17 34.83
CA LEU A 438 -13.46 -9.17 33.38
C LEU A 438 -14.01 -7.89 32.74
N HIS A 439 -15.21 -7.46 33.16
CA HIS A 439 -15.90 -6.28 32.69
C HIS A 439 -15.11 -5.00 32.96
N ILE A 440 -14.56 -4.85 34.18
CA ILE A 440 -13.69 -3.74 34.56
C ILE A 440 -12.41 -3.72 33.69
N VAL A 441 -11.71 -4.85 33.58
CA VAL A 441 -10.44 -4.93 32.83
C VAL A 441 -10.64 -4.60 31.36
N LEU A 442 -11.67 -5.18 30.74
CA LEU A 442 -11.99 -4.91 29.34
C LEU A 442 -12.47 -3.46 29.16
N GLY A 443 -13.29 -2.94 30.08
CA GLY A 443 -13.76 -1.56 30.07
C GLY A 443 -12.61 -0.55 30.09
N TRP A 444 -11.61 -0.77 30.94
CA TRP A 444 -10.41 0.05 30.99
C TRP A 444 -9.61 -0.02 29.68
N ALA A 445 -9.40 -1.23 29.15
CA ALA A 445 -8.67 -1.42 27.89
C ALA A 445 -9.34 -0.70 26.71
N PHE A 446 -10.65 -0.85 26.55
CA PHE A 446 -11.39 -0.20 25.46
C PHE A 446 -11.55 1.30 25.65
N SER A 447 -11.69 1.78 26.89
CA SER A 447 -11.74 3.22 27.18
C SER A 447 -10.44 3.91 26.78
N VAL A 448 -9.29 3.31 27.13
CA VAL A 448 -7.97 3.84 26.71
C VAL A 448 -7.83 3.83 25.19
N LEU A 449 -8.25 2.76 24.51
CA LEU A 449 -8.21 2.70 23.05
C LEU A 449 -9.11 3.75 22.38
N ALA A 450 -10.31 3.97 22.91
CA ALA A 450 -11.23 4.99 22.41
C ALA A 450 -10.66 6.40 22.55
N VAL A 451 -10.10 6.73 23.72
CA VAL A 451 -9.46 8.03 23.99
C VAL A 451 -8.21 8.22 23.12
N ALA A 452 -7.33 7.22 23.04
CA ALA A 452 -6.12 7.28 22.22
C ALA A 452 -6.45 7.42 20.72
N GLY A 453 -7.56 6.83 20.30
CA GLY A 453 -8.09 6.94 18.96
C GLY A 453 -8.72 8.30 18.64
N TYR A 454 -9.49 8.89 19.57
CA TYR A 454 -10.12 10.20 19.39
C TYR A 454 -9.12 11.36 19.48
N SER A 455 -8.15 11.25 20.38
CA SER A 455 -7.09 12.27 20.59
C SER A 455 -6.06 12.34 19.46
N GLY A 456 -6.06 11.39 18.51
CA GLY A 456 -5.06 11.32 17.45
C GLY A 456 -3.64 10.98 17.95
N LEU A 457 -3.47 10.63 19.24
CA LEU A 457 -2.20 10.17 19.82
C LEU A 457 -1.72 8.87 19.15
N ILE A 458 -2.67 8.02 18.73
CA ILE A 458 -2.39 6.98 17.74
C ILE A 458 -2.42 7.67 16.37
N LYS A 459 -1.32 8.34 16.02
CA LYS A 459 -1.14 8.89 14.67
C LYS A 459 -1.27 7.75 13.69
N SER A 460 -2.38 7.76 12.96
CA SER A 460 -2.64 6.89 11.83
C SER A 460 -2.01 7.48 10.58
N ASP A 461 -0.74 7.90 10.70
CA ASP A 461 0.05 8.27 9.54
C ASP A 461 0.26 7.05 8.64
#